data_AF-A0A957X0E8-F1
#
_entry.id   AF-A0A957X0E8-F1
#
_cell.length_a   1.000
_cell.length_b   1.000
_cell.length_c   1.000
_cell.angle_alpha   90.00
_cell.angle_beta   90.00
_cell.angle_gamma   90.00
#
_symmetry.space_group_name_H-M   'P 1'
#
loop_
_entity.id
_entity.type
_entity.pdbx_description
1 polymer ?
#
loop_
_entity_poly.entity_id
_entity_poly.type
_entity_poly.pdbx_seq_one_letter_code
_entity_poly.pdbx_strand_id
1 'polypeptide(L)'
;MNKQRNYKTSIEKETASVIQRYAPQTKSWHTGATAQECVALPLLDGELVVDAVVLDEAADDVGHVVHHRPTAVLKPGSIDDIVRTVCFARQHEIKIAARGQGHTTFGQSQVSGGIVIAMNALDLPPQVMAEGVEVYAGTTWQQVLAATLPHTLMPPVITGFLGLSVGGTLSVAGIGGSSYRYGAQVDNVLELQVVTGEGQLVRCSPDHNADLFEAALAGLGQCAIIVRATLRLIRAESHAHVCLLFYADIPTMLHDERLLMAEARFHHIVGYVLPGPNGQWAHFIEAVCYFTPPAAPVDADLFAGLHFIPGMAEISDPLFFDFAQRVDMQIAALTANGRMALPHPWL
;
A
#
# COMPACT_ATOMS: atom_id res chain seq x y z
N MET A 1 35.42 40.54 -7.09
CA MET A 1 35.77 41.21 -5.82
C MET A 1 35.06 40.47 -4.71
N ASN A 2 35.83 39.91 -3.78
CA ASN A 2 35.46 39.03 -2.67
C ASN A 2 34.25 39.48 -1.83
N LYS A 3 33.44 38.51 -1.38
CA LYS A 3 33.41 38.11 0.04
C LYS A 3 32.70 36.77 0.25
N GLN A 4 33.51 35.79 0.66
CA GLN A 4 33.11 34.56 1.35
C GLN A 4 32.27 34.86 2.60
N ARG A 5 31.30 34.00 2.90
CA ARG A 5 31.02 33.56 4.28
C ARG A 5 30.54 32.12 4.27
N ASN A 6 31.48 31.24 4.59
CA ASN A 6 31.26 29.90 5.11
C ASN A 6 30.48 29.99 6.42
N TYR A 7 29.49 29.11 6.61
CA TYR A 7 29.34 28.36 7.85
C TYR A 7 28.87 26.95 7.49
N LYS A 8 29.85 26.04 7.40
CA LYS A 8 29.66 24.62 7.65
C LYS A 8 29.33 24.51 9.13
N THR A 9 28.13 24.05 9.46
CA THR A 9 27.90 23.34 10.72
C THR A 9 27.80 21.88 10.34
N SER A 10 28.95 21.22 10.40
CA SER A 10 29.05 19.78 10.43
C SER A 10 28.30 19.31 11.67
N ILE A 11 27.07 18.84 11.51
CA ILE A 11 26.49 17.91 12.48
C ILE A 11 27.28 16.63 12.25
N GLU A 12 28.19 16.34 13.17
CA GLU A 12 28.74 15.01 13.33
C GLU A 12 27.55 14.05 13.38
N LYS A 13 27.41 13.20 12.35
CA LYS A 13 26.63 11.98 12.50
C LYS A 13 27.32 11.23 13.63
N GLU A 14 26.76 11.30 14.84
CA GLU A 14 27.02 10.28 15.85
C GLU A 14 26.89 8.95 15.13
N THR A 15 27.99 8.20 15.05
CA THR A 15 27.98 6.83 14.54
C THR A 15 27.00 6.07 15.41
N ALA A 16 25.78 5.88 14.91
CA ALA A 16 24.80 5.02 15.52
C ALA A 16 25.52 3.70 15.81
N SER A 17 25.57 3.32 17.08
CA SER A 17 26.24 2.10 17.51
C SER A 17 25.49 0.93 16.87
N VAL A 18 26.05 0.38 15.79
CA VAL A 18 25.43 -0.69 15.00
C VAL A 18 25.23 -1.90 15.92
N ILE A 19 24.01 -2.41 15.98
CA ILE A 19 23.71 -3.64 16.72
C ILE A 19 24.46 -4.78 16.05
N GLN A 20 25.18 -5.56 16.85
CA GLN A 20 26.02 -6.65 16.34
C GLN A 20 25.57 -8.02 16.88
N ARG A 21 24.77 -8.03 17.94
CA ARG A 21 24.51 -9.23 18.74
C ARG A 21 23.12 -9.28 19.34
N TYR A 22 22.64 -10.50 19.57
CA TYR A 22 21.37 -10.83 20.24
C TYR A 22 21.61 -11.75 21.43
N ALA A 23 20.93 -11.53 22.54
CA ALA A 23 20.93 -12.41 23.72
C ALA A 23 19.61 -13.20 23.78
N PRO A 24 19.58 -14.50 23.40
CA PRO A 24 18.34 -15.29 23.36
C PRO A 24 17.63 -15.41 24.71
N GLN A 25 18.38 -15.49 25.80
CA GLN A 25 17.86 -15.67 27.16
C GLN A 25 17.05 -14.47 27.62
N THR A 26 17.53 -13.27 27.32
CA THR A 26 16.91 -12.00 27.72
C THR A 26 16.12 -11.33 26.60
N LYS A 27 16.14 -11.92 25.39
CA LYS A 27 15.55 -11.38 24.16
C LYS A 27 15.93 -9.92 23.88
N SER A 28 17.23 -9.60 24.04
CA SER A 28 17.74 -8.23 23.95
C SER A 28 18.88 -8.06 22.95
N TRP A 29 19.01 -6.84 22.42
CA TRP A 29 19.96 -6.46 21.37
C TRP A 29 21.12 -5.66 21.96
N HIS A 30 22.34 -5.93 21.50
CA HIS A 30 23.56 -5.36 22.10
C HIS A 30 24.55 -4.83 21.06
N THR A 31 25.28 -3.79 21.46
CA THR A 31 26.41 -3.22 20.72
C THR A 31 27.71 -3.71 21.35
N GLY A 32 28.66 -4.20 20.53
CA GLY A 32 29.99 -4.62 21.00
C GLY A 32 30.13 -6.06 21.53
N ALA A 33 31.29 -6.36 22.10
CA ALA A 33 31.84 -7.72 22.24
C ALA A 33 31.53 -8.45 23.57
N THR A 34 30.75 -7.87 24.48
CA THR A 34 30.69 -8.35 25.87
C THR A 34 29.33 -8.92 26.26
N ALA A 35 29.07 -10.17 25.86
CA ALA A 35 28.36 -11.13 26.69
C ALA A 35 28.73 -12.54 26.20
N GLN A 36 29.04 -13.46 27.12
CA GLN A 36 29.47 -14.83 26.82
C GLN A 36 28.36 -15.69 26.19
N GLU A 37 27.13 -15.17 26.12
CA GLU A 37 25.91 -15.87 25.67
C GLU A 37 25.20 -15.17 24.48
N CYS A 38 25.78 -14.09 23.95
CA CYS A 38 25.22 -13.39 22.80
C CYS A 38 25.60 -14.07 21.48
N VAL A 39 24.62 -14.22 20.59
CA VAL A 39 24.83 -14.68 19.21
C VAL A 39 25.11 -13.50 18.29
N ALA A 40 25.98 -13.69 17.31
CA ALA A 40 26.29 -12.67 16.31
C ALA A 40 25.11 -12.53 15.33
N LEU A 41 24.81 -11.28 14.97
CA LEU A 41 23.91 -11.01 13.86
C LEU A 41 24.55 -11.44 12.53
N PRO A 42 23.73 -11.86 11.54
CA PRO A 42 24.22 -11.99 10.19
C PRO A 42 24.75 -10.63 9.70
N LEU A 43 25.69 -10.66 8.77
CA LEU A 43 26.07 -9.44 8.05
C LEU A 43 24.82 -8.92 7.33
N LEU A 44 24.54 -7.62 7.41
CA LEU A 44 23.43 -6.97 6.73
C LEU A 44 23.98 -5.82 5.88
N ASP A 45 23.38 -5.62 4.71
CA ASP A 45 23.68 -4.48 3.82
C ASP A 45 23.02 -3.19 4.36
N GLY A 46 21.86 -3.34 5.00
CA GLY A 46 21.12 -2.31 5.73
C GLY A 46 21.44 -2.28 7.22
N GLU A 47 20.45 -1.89 8.02
CA GLU A 47 20.62 -1.70 9.46
C GLU A 47 19.50 -2.34 10.30
N LEU A 48 19.87 -2.85 11.48
CA LEU A 48 18.93 -3.24 12.52
C LEU A 48 18.91 -2.17 13.61
N VAL A 49 17.76 -1.55 13.79
CA VAL A 49 17.58 -0.36 14.64
C VAL A 49 16.80 -0.71 15.91
N VAL A 50 17.24 -0.18 17.04
CA VAL A 50 16.60 -0.36 18.37
C VAL A 50 16.30 0.98 19.05
N ASP A 51 16.40 2.07 18.30
CA ASP A 51 16.06 3.41 18.75
C ASP A 51 14.60 3.47 19.24
N ALA A 52 14.37 4.12 20.38
CA ALA A 52 13.06 4.11 21.02
C ALA A 52 11.96 4.72 20.14
N VAL A 53 12.26 5.80 19.40
CA VAL A 53 11.29 6.47 18.52
C VAL A 53 10.93 5.56 17.36
N VAL A 54 11.92 4.93 16.73
CA VAL A 54 11.70 3.98 15.63
C VAL A 54 10.88 2.78 16.07
N LEU A 55 11.13 2.26 17.28
CA LEU A 55 10.34 1.16 17.85
C LEU A 55 8.91 1.57 18.16
N ASP A 56 8.69 2.80 18.66
CA ASP A 56 7.36 3.31 18.98
C ASP A 56 6.54 3.59 17.70
N GLU A 57 7.16 4.13 16.64
CA GLU A 57 6.52 4.28 15.32
C GLU A 57 6.13 2.92 14.72
N ALA A 58 7.00 1.91 14.84
CA ALA A 58 6.72 0.55 14.37
C ALA A 58 5.68 -0.18 15.24
N ALA A 59 5.46 0.28 16.47
CA ALA A 59 4.44 -0.21 17.39
C ALA A 59 3.06 0.40 17.13
N ASP A 60 2.94 1.41 16.28
CA ASP A 60 1.67 2.08 15.98
C ASP A 60 1.20 1.76 14.55
N ASP A 61 -0.05 2.04 14.23
CA ASP A 61 -0.59 1.96 12.87
C ASP A 61 -1.69 3.02 12.66
N VAL A 62 -2.22 3.16 11.45
CA VAL A 62 -3.22 4.21 11.16
C VAL A 62 -4.49 4.05 12.03
N GLY A 63 -4.74 2.86 12.58
CA GLY A 63 -5.83 2.63 13.51
C GLY A 63 -5.65 3.36 14.84
N HIS A 64 -4.42 3.49 15.35
CA HIS A 64 -4.12 3.99 16.70
C HIS A 64 -4.97 3.33 17.81
N VAL A 65 -5.35 2.05 17.62
CA VAL A 65 -6.18 1.29 18.58
C VAL A 65 -5.34 0.35 19.43
N VAL A 66 -4.33 -0.28 18.83
CA VAL A 66 -3.46 -1.26 19.48
C VAL A 66 -2.00 -0.92 19.24
N HIS A 67 -1.16 -1.25 20.23
CA HIS A 67 0.28 -1.00 20.15
C HIS A 67 1.10 -2.22 20.57
N HIS A 68 1.66 -2.93 19.60
CA HIS A 68 2.49 -4.11 19.79
C HIS A 68 3.95 -3.79 19.49
N ARG A 69 4.67 -3.41 20.55
CA ARG A 69 6.04 -2.91 20.44
C ARG A 69 7.07 -3.98 20.05
N PRO A 70 7.82 -3.79 18.94
CA PRO A 70 8.93 -4.67 18.59
C PRO A 70 10.15 -4.43 19.48
N THR A 71 11.13 -5.33 19.36
CA THR A 71 12.45 -5.18 20.00
C THR A 71 13.49 -4.62 19.04
N ALA A 72 13.27 -4.77 17.72
CA ALA A 72 14.10 -4.20 16.68
C ALA A 72 13.28 -3.92 15.41
N VAL A 73 13.78 -3.00 14.59
CA VAL A 73 13.28 -2.73 13.24
C VAL A 73 14.43 -2.97 12.26
N LEU A 74 14.26 -3.90 11.34
CA LEU A 74 15.16 -4.06 10.19
C LEU A 74 14.78 -3.03 9.13
N LYS A 75 15.73 -2.18 8.75
CA LYS A 75 15.70 -1.41 7.51
C LYS A 75 16.60 -2.13 6.49
N PRO A 76 16.04 -3.04 5.68
CA PRO A 76 16.84 -3.84 4.76
C PRO A 76 17.50 -2.97 3.69
N GLY A 77 18.78 -3.22 3.41
CA GLY A 77 19.51 -2.68 2.27
C GLY A 77 19.43 -3.57 1.03
N SER A 78 19.01 -4.83 1.20
CA SER A 78 18.78 -5.79 0.12
C SER A 78 17.69 -6.80 0.47
N ILE A 79 17.23 -7.58 -0.52
CA ILE A 79 16.35 -8.75 -0.26
C ILE A 79 17.09 -9.81 0.58
N ASP A 80 18.42 -9.90 0.44
CA ASP A 80 19.21 -10.86 1.18
C ASP A 80 19.24 -10.54 2.68
N ASP A 81 19.13 -9.27 3.07
CA ASP A 81 18.92 -8.89 4.48
C ASP A 81 17.63 -9.48 5.04
N ILE A 82 16.55 -9.50 4.26
CA ILE A 82 15.27 -10.09 4.65
C ILE A 82 15.43 -11.60 4.82
N VAL A 83 16.07 -12.27 3.85
CA VAL A 83 16.40 -13.71 3.90
C VAL A 83 17.21 -14.05 5.15
N ARG A 84 18.34 -13.36 5.36
CA ARG A 84 19.23 -13.56 6.52
C ARG A 84 18.49 -13.32 7.83
N THR A 85 17.64 -12.30 7.89
CA THR A 85 16.83 -11.99 9.08
C THR A 85 15.78 -13.05 9.37
N VAL A 86 15.10 -13.57 8.36
CA VAL A 86 14.14 -14.67 8.53
C VAL A 86 14.84 -15.94 9.01
N CYS A 87 15.97 -16.31 8.41
CA CYS A 87 16.78 -17.43 8.87
C CYS A 87 17.22 -17.28 10.34
N PHE A 88 17.72 -16.10 10.69
CA PHE A 88 18.15 -15.79 12.05
C PHE A 88 16.98 -15.85 13.05
N ALA A 89 15.86 -15.22 12.71
CA ALA A 89 14.68 -15.20 13.54
C ALA A 89 14.10 -16.60 13.75
N ARG A 90 14.07 -17.44 12.70
CA ARG A 90 13.68 -18.85 12.79
C ARG A 90 14.59 -19.62 13.75
N GLN A 91 15.91 -19.45 13.65
CA GLN A 91 16.87 -20.14 14.52
C GLN A 91 16.73 -19.75 16.00
N HIS A 92 16.26 -18.53 16.28
CA HIS A 92 16.17 -17.97 17.62
C HIS A 92 14.74 -17.74 18.11
N GLU A 93 13.73 -18.31 17.42
CA GLU A 93 12.31 -18.21 17.77
C GLU A 93 11.80 -16.77 17.93
N ILE A 94 12.29 -15.87 17.08
CA ILE A 94 11.90 -14.46 17.05
C ILE A 94 10.76 -14.29 16.03
N LYS A 95 9.67 -13.65 16.44
CA LYS A 95 8.57 -13.31 15.51
C LYS A 95 8.98 -12.17 14.59
N ILE A 96 8.49 -12.20 13.36
CA ILE A 96 8.68 -11.15 12.36
C ILE A 96 7.32 -10.61 11.92
N ALA A 97 7.25 -9.30 11.67
CA ALA A 97 6.18 -8.68 10.90
C ALA A 97 6.78 -7.84 9.76
N ALA A 98 6.31 -8.03 8.53
CA ALA A 98 6.64 -7.14 7.43
C ALA A 98 5.71 -5.91 7.49
N ARG A 99 6.29 -4.72 7.44
CA ARG A 99 5.56 -3.45 7.51
C ARG A 99 5.79 -2.65 6.22
N GLY A 100 4.71 -2.43 5.48
CA GLY A 100 4.67 -1.49 4.37
C GLY A 100 4.58 -0.05 4.88
N GLN A 101 3.41 0.57 4.71
CA GLN A 101 3.16 1.96 5.13
C GLN A 101 2.43 2.08 6.48
N GLY A 102 2.30 0.97 7.23
CA GLY A 102 1.65 0.98 8.55
C GLY A 102 0.15 1.31 8.52
N HIS A 103 -0.53 1.07 7.40
CA HIS A 103 -1.93 1.45 7.19
C HIS A 103 -2.93 0.38 7.65
N THR A 104 -2.54 -0.44 8.63
CA THR A 104 -3.40 -1.41 9.29
C THR A 104 -4.22 -0.73 10.40
N THR A 105 -5.31 -1.33 10.84
CA THR A 105 -6.18 -0.72 11.88
C THR A 105 -6.12 -1.43 13.23
N PHE A 106 -5.65 -2.67 13.27
CA PHE A 106 -5.66 -3.52 14.46
C PHE A 106 -4.34 -4.31 14.61
N GLY A 107 -3.21 -3.69 14.26
CA GLY A 107 -1.88 -4.21 14.57
C GLY A 107 -1.37 -5.31 13.64
N GLN A 108 -1.99 -5.54 12.47
CA GLN A 108 -1.60 -6.65 11.57
C GLN A 108 -0.15 -6.55 11.07
N SER A 109 0.45 -5.36 11.06
CA SER A 109 1.86 -5.13 10.70
C SER A 109 2.79 -4.87 11.88
N GLN A 110 2.31 -5.10 13.11
CA GLN A 110 3.04 -4.92 14.36
C GLN A 110 3.45 -6.27 14.95
N VAL A 111 4.44 -6.28 15.84
CA VAL A 111 4.86 -7.52 16.52
C VAL A 111 5.43 -7.24 17.90
N SER A 112 4.82 -7.81 18.94
CA SER A 112 5.33 -7.72 20.30
C SER A 112 6.59 -8.56 20.47
N GLY A 113 7.69 -7.95 20.94
CA GLY A 113 8.91 -8.68 21.27
C GLY A 113 9.69 -9.23 20.06
N GLY A 114 9.27 -8.88 18.84
CA GLY A 114 9.83 -9.40 17.59
C GLY A 114 10.65 -8.37 16.82
N ILE A 115 10.79 -8.64 15.52
CA ILE A 115 11.45 -7.75 14.55
C ILE A 115 10.40 -7.28 13.54
N VAL A 116 10.27 -5.96 13.38
CA VAL A 116 9.54 -5.40 12.23
C VAL A 116 10.51 -5.22 11.06
N ILE A 117 10.11 -5.63 9.87
CA ILE A 117 10.86 -5.36 8.63
C ILE A 117 10.21 -4.17 7.92
N ALA A 118 10.92 -3.05 7.86
CA ALA A 118 10.48 -1.84 7.17
C ALA A 118 10.66 -2.01 5.66
N MET A 119 9.62 -2.52 4.98
CA MET A 119 9.67 -2.86 3.55
C MET A 119 9.89 -1.65 2.65
N ASN A 120 9.53 -0.46 3.12
CA ASN A 120 9.73 0.82 2.43
C ASN A 120 11.21 1.27 2.36
N ALA A 121 12.13 0.60 3.06
CA ALA A 121 13.56 0.89 2.97
C ALA A 121 14.17 0.48 1.61
N LEU A 122 13.57 -0.51 0.93
CA LEU A 122 13.95 -0.91 -0.43
C LEU A 122 13.23 -0.03 -1.45
N ASP A 123 13.71 1.20 -1.62
CA ASP A 123 13.12 2.21 -2.51
C ASP A 123 13.83 2.25 -3.88
N LEU A 124 13.60 1.21 -4.69
CA LEU A 124 14.02 1.19 -6.09
C LEU A 124 12.84 1.53 -7.01
N PRO A 125 13.09 2.27 -8.11
CA PRO A 125 12.03 2.71 -9.00
C PRO A 125 11.34 1.52 -9.67
N PRO A 126 10.01 1.59 -9.88
CA PRO A 126 9.29 0.62 -10.70
C PRO A 126 9.91 0.43 -12.08
N GLN A 127 9.96 -0.80 -12.57
CA GLN A 127 10.49 -1.14 -13.89
C GLN A 127 9.35 -1.53 -14.82
N VAL A 128 8.97 -0.60 -15.71
CA VAL A 128 7.95 -0.85 -16.74
C VAL A 128 8.55 -1.70 -17.85
N MET A 129 7.89 -2.80 -18.17
CA MET A 129 8.28 -3.78 -19.18
C MET A 129 7.10 -4.07 -20.12
N ALA A 130 7.33 -4.87 -21.17
CA ALA A 130 6.28 -5.17 -22.16
C ALA A 130 5.06 -5.87 -21.54
N GLU A 131 5.29 -6.78 -20.59
CA GLU A 131 4.25 -7.62 -19.99
C GLU A 131 3.59 -6.97 -18.75
N GLY A 132 4.13 -5.86 -18.23
CA GLY A 132 3.67 -5.29 -16.96
C GLY A 132 4.66 -4.32 -16.30
N VAL A 133 4.60 -4.23 -14.97
CA VAL A 133 5.58 -3.48 -14.17
C VAL A 133 6.11 -4.35 -13.03
N GLU A 134 7.43 -4.40 -12.88
CA GLU A 134 8.07 -5.07 -11.74
C GLU A 134 8.42 -4.04 -10.67
N VAL A 135 8.05 -4.35 -9.42
CA VAL A 135 8.17 -3.43 -8.27
C VAL A 135 8.65 -4.17 -7.03
N TYR A 136 9.28 -3.43 -6.12
CA TYR A 136 9.52 -3.93 -4.77
C TYR A 136 8.22 -3.85 -3.97
N ALA A 137 8.05 -4.78 -3.03
CA ALA A 137 6.81 -4.87 -2.25
C ALA A 137 6.55 -3.64 -1.36
N GLY A 138 7.59 -2.89 -0.99
CA GLY A 138 7.47 -1.64 -0.23
C GLY A 138 7.01 -0.43 -1.04
N THR A 139 7.14 -0.49 -2.38
CA THR A 139 6.74 0.58 -3.31
C THR A 139 5.27 0.93 -3.15
N THR A 140 4.92 2.22 -3.17
CA THR A 140 3.53 2.68 -3.07
C THR A 140 2.81 2.64 -4.42
N TRP A 141 1.49 2.50 -4.43
CA TRP A 141 0.70 2.57 -5.66
C TRP A 141 0.82 3.92 -6.37
N GLN A 142 1.08 5.00 -5.62
CA GLN A 142 1.40 6.31 -6.18
C GLN A 142 2.70 6.27 -7.01
N GLN A 143 3.76 5.64 -6.49
CA GLN A 143 5.02 5.46 -7.24
C GLN A 143 4.81 4.59 -8.48
N VAL A 144 3.98 3.53 -8.38
CA VAL A 144 3.63 2.69 -9.54
C VAL A 144 2.96 3.51 -10.63
N LEU A 145 1.91 4.27 -10.31
CA LEU A 145 1.23 5.12 -11.29
C LEU A 145 2.14 6.18 -11.90
N ALA A 146 2.95 6.85 -11.07
CA ALA A 146 3.91 7.84 -11.55
C ALA A 146 4.92 7.25 -12.55
N ALA A 147 5.29 5.98 -12.40
CA ALA A 147 6.19 5.29 -13.31
C ALA A 147 5.49 4.75 -14.57
N THR A 148 4.22 4.32 -14.48
CA THR A 148 3.53 3.68 -15.62
C THR A 148 2.81 4.66 -16.55
N LEU A 149 2.27 5.76 -16.01
CA LEU A 149 1.51 6.73 -16.80
C LEU A 149 2.30 7.40 -17.94
N PRO A 150 3.61 7.70 -17.79
CA PRO A 150 4.43 8.17 -18.92
C PRO A 150 4.49 7.20 -20.10
N HIS A 151 4.23 5.91 -19.85
CA HIS A 151 4.14 4.87 -20.87
C HIS A 151 2.71 4.64 -21.37
N THR A 152 1.75 5.52 -21.01
CA THR A 152 0.30 5.36 -21.27
C THR A 152 -0.28 4.07 -20.71
N LEU A 153 0.23 3.64 -19.54
CA LEU A 153 -0.17 2.40 -18.88
C LEU A 153 -0.54 2.65 -17.41
N MET A 154 -1.43 1.81 -16.87
CA MET A 154 -1.82 1.80 -15.46
C MET A 154 -2.17 0.39 -14.98
N PRO A 155 -2.09 0.12 -13.66
CA PRO A 155 -2.70 -1.07 -13.08
C PRO A 155 -4.22 -1.10 -13.35
N PRO A 156 -4.82 -2.27 -13.63
CA PRO A 156 -6.26 -2.40 -13.86
C PRO A 156 -7.13 -1.96 -12.67
N VAL A 157 -6.59 -2.07 -11.46
CA VAL A 157 -7.28 -1.74 -10.21
C VAL A 157 -6.37 -0.85 -9.37
N ILE A 158 -6.88 0.33 -9.03
CA ILE A 158 -6.26 1.27 -8.09
C ILE A 158 -7.09 1.34 -6.82
N THR A 159 -6.45 1.30 -5.65
CA THR A 159 -7.13 1.52 -4.37
C THR A 159 -7.56 2.97 -4.24
N GLY A 160 -8.55 3.24 -3.37
CA GLY A 160 -9.00 4.61 -3.13
C GLY A 160 -7.89 5.54 -2.62
N PHE A 161 -6.97 5.02 -1.81
CA PHE A 161 -5.77 5.71 -1.33
C PHE A 161 -4.52 5.07 -1.95
N LEU A 162 -3.66 5.88 -2.57
CA LEU A 162 -2.47 5.41 -3.31
C LEU A 162 -1.21 5.28 -2.44
N GLY A 163 -1.20 5.90 -1.27
CA GLY A 163 -0.12 5.79 -0.28
C GLY A 163 0.01 4.42 0.40
N LEU A 164 -0.63 3.37 -0.13
CA LEU A 164 -0.47 1.99 0.34
C LEU A 164 0.69 1.30 -0.40
N SER A 165 1.43 0.43 0.28
CA SER A 165 2.46 -0.42 -0.35
C SER A 165 1.83 -1.55 -1.17
N VAL A 166 2.46 -1.92 -2.28
CA VAL A 166 2.05 -3.05 -3.15
C VAL A 166 1.95 -4.36 -2.36
N GLY A 167 3.00 -4.75 -1.62
CA GLY A 167 2.99 -6.00 -0.85
C GLY A 167 1.89 -6.05 0.22
N GLY A 168 1.60 -4.90 0.83
CA GLY A 168 0.53 -4.78 1.82
C GLY A 168 -0.86 -5.03 1.23
N THR A 169 -1.20 -4.40 0.09
CA THR A 169 -2.52 -4.61 -0.51
C THR A 169 -2.65 -6.00 -1.12
N LEU A 170 -1.58 -6.54 -1.74
CA LEU A 170 -1.55 -7.92 -2.25
C LEU A 170 -1.67 -8.97 -1.15
N SER A 171 -1.24 -8.67 0.08
CA SER A 171 -1.43 -9.56 1.22
C SER A 171 -2.87 -9.57 1.75
N VAL A 172 -3.74 -8.67 1.29
CA VAL A 172 -5.15 -8.56 1.75
C VAL A 172 -6.13 -8.82 0.61
N ALA A 173 -6.11 -8.00 -0.44
CA ALA A 173 -6.84 -8.17 -1.70
C ALA A 173 -6.51 -7.00 -2.64
N GLY A 174 -6.67 -5.77 -2.12
CA GLY A 174 -6.58 -4.53 -2.88
C GLY A 174 -7.80 -4.32 -3.77
N ILE A 175 -8.79 -3.57 -3.28
CA ILE A 175 -10.04 -3.30 -4.00
C ILE A 175 -10.15 -1.83 -4.40
N GLY A 176 -10.80 -1.59 -5.54
CA GLY A 176 -11.08 -0.25 -6.05
C GLY A 176 -12.36 -0.22 -6.87
N GLY A 177 -12.77 0.94 -7.37
CA GLY A 177 -14.01 1.06 -8.13
C GLY A 177 -14.00 0.33 -9.49
N SER A 178 -12.84 -0.11 -9.96
CA SER A 178 -12.66 -0.95 -11.15
C SER A 178 -12.80 -2.45 -10.86
N SER A 179 -12.89 -2.84 -9.58
CA SER A 179 -12.78 -4.24 -9.18
C SER A 179 -13.91 -5.13 -9.65
N TYR A 180 -15.10 -4.57 -9.89
CA TYR A 180 -16.22 -5.31 -10.47
C TYR A 180 -15.91 -5.85 -11.88
N ARG A 181 -14.96 -5.23 -12.59
CA ARG A 181 -14.55 -5.61 -13.96
C ARG A 181 -13.27 -6.45 -13.97
N TYR A 182 -12.31 -6.11 -13.13
CA TYR A 182 -10.95 -6.66 -13.19
C TYR A 182 -10.58 -7.55 -12.00
N GLY A 183 -11.49 -7.79 -11.07
CA GLY A 183 -11.18 -8.44 -9.79
C GLY A 183 -10.48 -7.50 -8.82
N ALA A 184 -9.82 -8.05 -7.81
CA ALA A 184 -8.96 -7.32 -6.90
C ALA A 184 -7.54 -7.14 -7.50
N GLN A 185 -6.66 -6.42 -6.81
CA GLN A 185 -5.26 -6.26 -7.23
C GLN A 185 -4.54 -7.62 -7.28
N VAL A 186 -4.89 -8.54 -6.37
CA VAL A 186 -4.38 -9.91 -6.36
C VAL A 186 -4.67 -10.69 -7.65
N ASP A 187 -5.80 -10.42 -8.32
CA ASP A 187 -6.18 -11.06 -9.59
C ASP A 187 -5.39 -10.52 -10.79
N ASN A 188 -4.58 -9.49 -10.58
CA ASN A 188 -3.80 -8.80 -11.62
C ASN A 188 -2.29 -8.92 -11.41
N VAL A 189 -1.86 -9.90 -10.61
CA VAL A 189 -0.45 -10.24 -10.40
C VAL A 189 -0.02 -11.33 -11.39
N LEU A 190 1.11 -11.12 -12.04
CA LEU A 190 1.69 -12.08 -13.00
C LEU A 190 2.71 -12.99 -12.32
N GLU A 191 3.51 -12.45 -11.41
CA GLU A 191 4.57 -13.18 -10.70
C GLU A 191 4.87 -12.50 -9.36
N LEU A 192 5.28 -13.30 -8.37
CA LEU A 192 5.83 -12.83 -7.10
C LEU A 192 7.25 -13.38 -6.89
N GLN A 193 8.06 -12.62 -6.18
CA GLN A 193 9.18 -13.17 -5.42
C GLN A 193 8.88 -13.01 -3.94
N VAL A 194 9.02 -14.10 -3.20
CA VAL A 194 8.66 -14.17 -1.79
C VAL A 194 9.80 -14.77 -0.97
N VAL A 195 9.93 -14.33 0.27
CA VAL A 195 10.78 -14.96 1.28
C VAL A 195 9.88 -15.76 2.21
N THR A 196 9.95 -17.09 2.12
CA THR A 196 9.18 -18.02 2.96
C THR A 196 9.60 -17.93 4.43
N GLY A 197 8.77 -18.45 5.35
CA GLY A 197 9.15 -18.58 6.77
C GLY A 197 10.38 -19.48 7.02
N GLU A 198 10.81 -20.26 6.03
CA GLU A 198 12.04 -21.02 6.09
C GLU A 198 13.30 -20.22 5.75
N GLY A 199 13.14 -18.98 5.25
CA GLY A 199 14.22 -18.13 4.78
C GLY A 199 14.65 -18.42 3.33
N GLN A 200 13.81 -19.10 2.54
CA GLN A 200 14.07 -19.32 1.12
C GLN A 200 13.47 -18.19 0.28
N LEU A 201 14.25 -17.64 -0.64
CA LEU A 201 13.76 -16.74 -1.69
C LEU A 201 13.23 -17.58 -2.86
N VAL A 202 11.92 -17.51 -3.09
CA VAL A 202 11.21 -18.31 -4.08
C VAL A 202 10.48 -17.40 -5.06
N ARG A 203 10.57 -17.73 -6.35
CA ARG A 203 9.74 -17.13 -7.39
C ARG A 203 8.49 -17.98 -7.56
N CYS A 204 7.33 -17.36 -7.66
CA CYS A 204 6.07 -18.07 -7.88
C CYS A 204 5.12 -17.29 -8.79
N SER A 205 4.30 -18.02 -9.53
CA SER A 205 3.35 -17.56 -10.55
C SER A 205 2.24 -18.62 -10.70
N PRO A 206 1.16 -18.36 -11.47
CA PRO A 206 0.13 -19.37 -11.71
C PRO A 206 0.64 -20.69 -12.31
N ASP A 207 1.79 -20.68 -12.98
CA ASP A 207 2.41 -21.83 -13.65
C ASP A 207 3.70 -22.32 -12.95
N HIS A 208 4.15 -21.68 -11.88
CA HIS A 208 5.37 -22.04 -11.15
C HIS A 208 5.20 -21.84 -9.64
N ASN A 209 5.33 -22.90 -8.82
CA ASN A 209 5.02 -22.86 -7.37
C ASN A 209 3.64 -22.21 -7.10
N ALA A 210 2.62 -22.66 -7.84
CA ALA A 210 1.29 -22.05 -7.88
C ALA A 210 0.59 -22.07 -6.51
N ASP A 211 0.80 -23.12 -5.72
CA ASP A 211 0.29 -23.22 -4.35
C ASP A 211 0.82 -22.09 -3.44
N LEU A 212 2.12 -21.77 -3.54
CA LEU A 212 2.72 -20.65 -2.82
C LEU A 212 2.24 -19.30 -3.37
N PHE A 213 2.08 -19.17 -4.69
CA PHE A 213 1.54 -17.97 -5.32
C PHE A 213 0.13 -17.65 -4.81
N GLU A 214 -0.78 -18.64 -4.86
CA GLU A 214 -2.14 -18.52 -4.36
C GLU A 214 -2.18 -18.27 -2.85
N ALA A 215 -1.33 -18.95 -2.06
CA ALA A 215 -1.30 -18.77 -0.62
C ALA A 215 -0.74 -17.40 -0.19
N ALA A 216 0.14 -16.78 -0.98
CA ALA A 216 0.72 -15.47 -0.66
C ALA A 216 -0.27 -14.32 -0.96
N LEU A 217 -1.03 -14.43 -2.05
CA LEU A 217 -2.05 -13.47 -2.44
C LEU A 217 -3.25 -13.54 -1.50
N ALA A 218 -3.65 -12.40 -0.93
CA ALA A 218 -4.66 -12.31 0.13
C ALA A 218 -4.31 -13.18 1.38
N GLY A 219 -3.06 -13.60 1.52
CA GLY A 219 -2.60 -14.54 2.54
C GLY A 219 -2.27 -13.92 3.91
N LEU A 220 -2.53 -12.62 4.10
CA LEU A 220 -2.27 -11.86 5.33
C LEU A 220 -0.81 -11.96 5.82
N GLY A 221 0.14 -12.14 4.88
CA GLY A 221 1.57 -12.30 5.17
C GLY A 221 1.92 -13.54 6.00
N GLN A 222 1.04 -14.56 6.05
CA GLN A 222 1.20 -15.70 6.96
C GLN A 222 2.19 -16.76 6.45
N CYS A 223 2.25 -16.99 5.14
CA CYS A 223 3.06 -18.06 4.55
C CYS A 223 4.43 -17.56 4.05
N ALA A 224 4.51 -16.31 3.59
CA ALA A 224 5.73 -15.70 3.07
C ALA A 224 5.65 -14.16 3.06
N ILE A 225 6.81 -13.52 3.04
CA ILE A 225 6.95 -12.08 2.84
C ILE A 225 7.11 -11.83 1.34
N ILE A 226 6.17 -11.12 0.73
CA ILE A 226 6.32 -10.64 -0.66
C ILE A 226 7.45 -9.60 -0.68
N VAL A 227 8.46 -9.80 -1.53
CA VAL A 227 9.59 -8.86 -1.69
C VAL A 227 9.58 -8.16 -3.04
N ARG A 228 9.08 -8.82 -4.09
CA ARG A 228 8.83 -8.22 -5.41
C ARG A 228 7.52 -8.74 -6.01
N ALA A 229 6.91 -7.94 -6.87
CA ALA A 229 5.75 -8.34 -7.64
C ALA A 229 5.87 -7.82 -9.08
N THR A 230 5.41 -8.63 -10.03
CA THR A 230 5.19 -8.23 -11.42
C THR A 230 3.69 -8.09 -11.64
N LEU A 231 3.25 -6.88 -11.98
CA LEU A 231 1.85 -6.52 -12.08
C LEU A 231 1.44 -6.33 -13.52
N ARG A 232 0.25 -6.82 -13.89
CA ARG A 232 -0.36 -6.55 -15.19
C ARG A 232 -0.67 -5.06 -15.34
N LEU A 233 -0.51 -4.55 -16.56
CA LEU A 233 -0.91 -3.19 -16.93
C LEU A 233 -1.97 -3.21 -18.03
N ILE A 234 -2.77 -2.14 -18.08
CA ILE A 234 -3.69 -1.82 -19.17
C ILE A 234 -3.40 -0.41 -19.67
N ARG A 235 -3.97 -0.06 -20.83
CA ARG A 235 -3.91 1.30 -21.38
C ARG A 235 -4.51 2.28 -20.36
N ALA A 236 -3.74 3.32 -20.06
CA ALA A 236 -4.22 4.47 -19.30
C ALA A 236 -4.76 5.53 -20.25
N GLU A 237 -5.83 6.18 -19.83
CA GLU A 237 -6.35 7.37 -20.47
C GLU A 237 -5.94 8.62 -19.68
N SER A 238 -6.00 9.78 -20.32
CA SER A 238 -5.46 11.03 -19.74
C SER A 238 -6.42 11.73 -18.76
N HIS A 239 -7.72 11.52 -18.90
CA HIS A 239 -8.76 12.20 -18.11
C HIS A 239 -9.73 11.20 -17.50
N ALA A 240 -10.39 11.63 -16.43
CA ALA A 240 -11.48 10.92 -15.79
C ALA A 240 -12.74 11.77 -15.87
N HIS A 241 -13.75 11.33 -16.62
CA HIS A 241 -15.08 11.90 -16.62
C HIS A 241 -15.84 11.38 -15.41
N VAL A 242 -15.92 12.18 -14.35
CA VAL A 242 -16.49 11.81 -13.05
C VAL A 242 -17.93 12.30 -12.97
N CYS A 243 -18.87 11.37 -12.77
CA CYS A 243 -20.28 11.65 -12.53
C CYS A 243 -20.65 11.25 -11.09
N LEU A 244 -21.11 12.21 -10.29
CA LEU A 244 -21.74 11.94 -9.00
C LEU A 244 -23.26 11.93 -9.20
N LEU A 245 -23.87 10.76 -9.03
CA LEU A 245 -25.30 10.53 -9.29
C LEU A 245 -26.03 10.35 -7.96
N PHE A 246 -26.89 11.29 -7.58
CA PHE A 246 -27.55 11.31 -6.28
C PHE A 246 -28.93 10.63 -6.29
N TYR A 247 -29.24 9.88 -5.24
CA TYR A 247 -30.45 9.07 -5.12
C TYR A 247 -31.27 9.44 -3.90
N ALA A 248 -32.60 9.31 -4.02
CA ALA A 248 -33.53 9.55 -2.92
C ALA A 248 -33.48 8.45 -1.84
N ASP A 249 -33.13 7.22 -2.24
CA ASP A 249 -33.09 6.06 -1.37
C ASP A 249 -32.05 5.02 -1.83
N ILE A 250 -31.64 4.18 -0.88
CA ILE A 250 -30.65 3.12 -1.09
C ILE A 250 -31.15 2.03 -2.07
N PRO A 251 -32.40 1.54 -2.00
CA PRO A 251 -32.88 0.53 -2.95
C PRO A 251 -32.74 0.94 -4.42
N THR A 252 -33.06 2.20 -4.75
CA THR A 252 -32.93 2.75 -6.10
C THR A 252 -31.46 2.86 -6.50
N MET A 253 -30.61 3.39 -5.61
CA MET A 253 -29.16 3.45 -5.81
C MET A 253 -28.57 2.06 -6.11
N LEU A 254 -28.91 1.04 -5.31
CA LEU A 254 -28.41 -0.32 -5.49
C LEU A 254 -29.01 -1.03 -6.73
N HIS A 255 -30.16 -0.58 -7.24
CA HIS A 255 -30.68 -1.07 -8.51
C HIS A 255 -29.79 -0.60 -9.65
N ASP A 256 -29.53 0.70 -9.71
CA ASP A 256 -28.71 1.31 -10.75
C ASP A 256 -27.24 0.89 -10.67
N GLU A 257 -26.65 0.76 -9.48
CA GLU A 257 -25.28 0.28 -9.32
C GLU A 257 -25.10 -1.12 -9.94
N ARG A 258 -26.06 -2.03 -9.72
CA ARG A 258 -26.04 -3.37 -10.33
C ARG A 258 -26.18 -3.30 -11.86
N LEU A 259 -27.03 -2.41 -12.37
CA LEU A 259 -27.18 -2.20 -13.81
C LEU A 259 -25.85 -1.73 -14.43
N LEU A 260 -25.22 -0.73 -13.81
CA LEU A 260 -23.96 -0.17 -14.28
C LEU A 260 -22.81 -1.19 -14.24
N MET A 261 -22.76 -2.04 -13.21
CA MET A 261 -21.79 -3.13 -13.12
C MET A 261 -22.01 -4.19 -14.22
N ALA A 262 -23.27 -4.52 -14.55
CA ALA A 262 -23.60 -5.53 -15.55
C ALA A 262 -23.33 -5.06 -16.99
N GLU A 263 -23.64 -3.80 -17.29
CA GLU A 263 -23.47 -3.24 -18.63
C GLU A 263 -22.06 -2.67 -18.86
N ALA A 264 -21.31 -2.48 -17.78
CA ALA A 264 -19.92 -2.06 -17.81
C ALA A 264 -19.71 -0.76 -18.63
N ARG A 265 -20.63 0.20 -18.47
CA ARG A 265 -20.57 1.52 -19.14
C ARG A 265 -19.44 2.40 -18.60
N PHE A 266 -19.14 2.27 -17.31
CA PHE A 266 -18.12 3.04 -16.61
C PHE A 266 -16.86 2.22 -16.38
N HIS A 267 -15.73 2.86 -16.10
CA HIS A 267 -14.48 2.18 -15.75
C HIS A 267 -14.32 2.00 -14.23
N HIS A 268 -14.95 2.89 -13.45
CA HIS A 268 -14.93 2.89 -11.99
C HIS A 268 -16.31 3.22 -11.44
N ILE A 269 -16.78 2.46 -10.45
CA ILE A 269 -18.07 2.63 -9.78
C ILE A 269 -17.87 2.46 -8.28
N VAL A 270 -18.32 3.43 -7.49
CA VAL A 270 -18.35 3.34 -6.02
C VAL A 270 -19.64 3.98 -5.49
N GLY A 271 -20.41 3.24 -4.69
CA GLY A 271 -21.53 3.79 -3.92
C GLY A 271 -21.10 4.43 -2.59
N TYR A 272 -21.71 5.55 -2.26
CA TYR A 272 -21.49 6.29 -1.01
C TYR A 272 -22.81 6.54 -0.27
N VAL A 273 -22.73 6.41 1.06
CA VAL A 273 -23.79 6.86 1.98
C VAL A 273 -23.13 7.74 3.04
N LEU A 274 -23.38 9.05 2.97
CA LEU A 274 -22.74 10.04 3.84
C LEU A 274 -23.80 10.82 4.64
N PRO A 275 -23.48 11.27 5.86
CA PRO A 275 -24.36 12.17 6.59
C PRO A 275 -24.44 13.51 5.84
N GLY A 276 -25.65 13.92 5.49
CA GLY A 276 -25.97 15.19 4.86
C GLY A 276 -26.37 16.27 5.87
N PRO A 277 -26.65 17.49 5.40
CA PRO A 277 -27.13 18.58 6.24
C PRO A 277 -28.44 18.21 6.95
N ASN A 278 -28.65 18.76 8.15
CA ASN A 278 -29.88 18.62 8.92
C ASN A 278 -30.25 17.17 9.33
N GLY A 279 -29.28 16.26 9.34
CA GLY A 279 -29.49 14.87 9.75
C GLY A 279 -30.13 13.97 8.70
N GLN A 280 -30.26 14.45 7.46
CA GLN A 280 -30.61 13.61 6.30
C GLN A 280 -29.37 12.87 5.80
N TRP A 281 -29.55 11.73 5.14
CA TRP A 281 -28.45 11.00 4.51
C TRP A 281 -28.37 11.35 3.02
N ALA A 282 -27.16 11.48 2.50
CA ALA A 282 -26.88 11.58 1.09
C ALA A 282 -26.48 10.21 0.56
N HIS A 283 -27.10 9.79 -0.55
CA HIS A 283 -26.82 8.54 -1.24
C HIS A 283 -26.40 8.87 -2.66
N PHE A 284 -25.21 8.47 -3.08
CA PHE A 284 -24.77 8.72 -4.45
C PHE A 284 -23.82 7.66 -4.96
N ILE A 285 -23.77 7.53 -6.29
CA ILE A 285 -22.78 6.72 -6.98
C ILE A 285 -21.75 7.66 -7.61
N GLU A 286 -20.48 7.42 -7.34
CA GLU A 286 -19.36 7.96 -8.13
C GLU A 286 -19.10 7.01 -9.30
N ALA A 287 -19.55 7.37 -10.50
CA ALA A 287 -19.38 6.61 -11.72
C ALA A 287 -18.42 7.35 -12.65
N VAL A 288 -17.37 6.68 -13.12
CA VAL A 288 -16.26 7.36 -13.81
C VAL A 288 -15.90 6.67 -15.13
N CYS A 289 -15.81 7.44 -16.20
CA CYS A 289 -15.30 7.00 -17.49
C CYS A 289 -13.91 7.59 -17.76
N TYR A 290 -12.92 6.75 -18.04
CA TYR A 290 -11.62 7.24 -18.45
C TYR A 290 -11.60 7.50 -19.95
N PHE A 291 -11.02 8.62 -20.37
CA PHE A 291 -10.96 9.01 -21.78
C PHE A 291 -9.74 9.88 -22.10
N THR A 292 -9.38 9.94 -23.38
CA THR A 292 -8.39 10.89 -23.88
C THR A 292 -9.04 11.80 -24.91
N PRO A 293 -8.95 13.13 -24.76
CA PRO A 293 -9.49 14.07 -25.74
C PRO A 293 -9.05 13.77 -27.17
N PRO A 294 -9.94 13.88 -28.17
CA PRO A 294 -11.30 14.46 -28.08
C PRO A 294 -12.41 13.45 -27.74
N ALA A 295 -12.09 12.21 -27.36
CA ALA A 295 -13.05 11.12 -27.19
C ALA A 295 -13.82 11.15 -25.85
N ALA A 296 -14.27 12.33 -25.42
CA ALA A 296 -15.10 12.46 -24.21
C ALA A 296 -16.41 11.67 -24.35
N PRO A 297 -16.89 11.03 -23.27
CA PRO A 297 -18.15 10.29 -23.31
C PRO A 297 -19.35 11.24 -23.43
N VAL A 298 -20.51 10.69 -23.80
CA VAL A 298 -21.78 11.42 -23.94
C VAL A 298 -22.69 11.05 -22.77
N ASP A 299 -22.99 12.03 -21.90
CA ASP A 299 -23.79 11.87 -20.68
C ASP A 299 -25.14 11.18 -20.92
N ALA A 300 -25.83 11.52 -22.01
CA ALA A 300 -27.13 10.95 -22.34
C ALA A 300 -27.07 9.42 -22.53
N ASP A 301 -25.97 8.92 -23.11
CA ASP A 301 -25.74 7.49 -23.31
C ASP A 301 -25.34 6.82 -21.99
N LEU A 302 -24.48 7.48 -21.21
CA LEU A 302 -24.05 6.98 -19.90
C LEU A 302 -25.23 6.84 -18.92
N PHE A 303 -26.14 7.82 -18.91
CA PHE A 303 -27.25 7.91 -17.96
C PHE A 303 -28.53 7.20 -18.41
N ALA A 304 -28.55 6.63 -19.61
CA ALA A 304 -29.74 6.00 -20.17
C ALA A 304 -30.27 4.87 -19.26
N GLY A 305 -31.50 5.01 -18.76
CA GLY A 305 -32.15 4.00 -17.90
C GLY A 305 -31.78 4.07 -16.41
N LEU A 306 -31.03 5.09 -15.99
CA LEU A 306 -30.77 5.35 -14.58
C LEU A 306 -31.90 6.18 -13.94
N HIS A 307 -32.05 6.04 -12.63
CA HIS A 307 -33.12 6.54 -11.78
C HIS A 307 -32.61 7.49 -10.68
N PHE A 308 -31.38 8.02 -10.80
CA PHE A 308 -30.91 9.11 -9.94
C PHE A 308 -31.82 10.34 -10.08
N ILE A 309 -31.78 11.23 -9.09
CA ILE A 309 -32.64 12.42 -9.04
C ILE A 309 -32.31 13.33 -10.24
N PRO A 310 -33.27 13.58 -11.16
CA PRO A 310 -33.00 14.39 -12.33
C PRO A 310 -32.49 15.80 -11.97
N GLY A 311 -31.42 16.23 -12.64
CA GLY A 311 -30.81 17.54 -12.42
C GLY A 311 -29.89 17.65 -11.20
N MET A 312 -29.67 16.57 -10.45
CA MET A 312 -28.75 16.53 -9.31
C MET A 312 -27.39 15.90 -9.65
N ALA A 313 -27.14 15.50 -10.90
CA ALA A 313 -25.84 14.97 -11.28
C ALA A 313 -24.77 16.07 -11.24
N GLU A 314 -23.63 15.78 -10.60
CA GLU A 314 -22.44 16.63 -10.65
C GLU A 314 -21.40 15.98 -11.56
N ILE A 315 -20.84 16.76 -12.48
CA ILE A 315 -19.93 16.26 -13.53
C ILE A 315 -18.65 17.08 -13.54
N SER A 316 -17.51 16.41 -13.67
CA SER A 316 -16.20 17.04 -13.84
C SER A 316 -15.24 16.16 -14.65
N ASP A 317 -14.28 16.79 -15.32
CA ASP A 317 -13.27 16.12 -16.15
C ASP A 317 -11.83 16.39 -15.68
N PRO A 318 -11.44 16.01 -14.45
CA PRO A 318 -10.05 16.14 -14.03
C PRO A 318 -9.09 15.29 -14.87
N LEU A 319 -7.80 15.61 -14.77
CA LEU A 319 -6.75 14.69 -15.21
C LEU A 319 -6.89 13.37 -14.43
N PHE A 320 -6.64 12.25 -15.11
CA PHE A 320 -6.74 10.92 -14.51
C PHE A 320 -5.90 10.80 -13.23
N PHE A 321 -4.68 11.34 -13.24
CA PHE A 321 -3.80 11.29 -12.08
C PHE A 321 -4.37 12.06 -10.88
N ASP A 322 -4.99 13.23 -11.11
CA ASP A 322 -5.62 14.03 -10.06
C ASP A 322 -6.83 13.32 -9.47
N PHE A 323 -7.63 12.66 -10.30
CA PHE A 323 -8.69 11.78 -9.84
C PHE A 323 -8.12 10.63 -9.00
N ALA A 324 -7.08 9.94 -9.47
CA ALA A 324 -6.49 8.79 -8.79
C ALA A 324 -5.94 9.14 -7.39
N GLN A 325 -5.35 10.33 -7.23
CA GLN A 325 -4.78 10.80 -5.95
C GLN A 325 -5.75 11.61 -5.08
N ARG A 326 -7.05 11.66 -5.42
CA ARG A 326 -8.02 12.55 -4.74
C ARG A 326 -8.14 12.28 -3.24
N VAL A 327 -8.06 11.02 -2.81
CA VAL A 327 -8.11 10.65 -1.39
C VAL A 327 -6.79 10.98 -0.70
N ASP A 328 -5.65 10.81 -1.36
CA ASP A 328 -4.33 11.17 -0.81
C ASP A 328 -4.29 12.68 -0.45
N MET A 329 -4.88 13.54 -1.28
CA MET A 329 -5.02 14.96 -0.97
C MET A 329 -5.91 15.23 0.27
N GLN A 330 -6.99 14.46 0.45
CA GLN A 330 -7.85 14.56 1.63
C GLN A 330 -7.13 14.10 2.90
N ILE A 331 -6.41 12.97 2.82
CA ILE A 331 -5.60 12.44 3.92
C ILE A 331 -4.52 13.45 4.31
N ALA A 332 -3.83 14.07 3.35
CA ALA A 332 -2.84 15.12 3.63
C ALA A 332 -3.45 16.31 4.39
N ALA A 333 -4.67 16.74 4.01
CA ALA A 333 -5.39 17.81 4.70
C ALA A 333 -5.84 17.41 6.12
N LEU A 334 -6.25 16.15 6.33
CA LEU A 334 -6.59 15.61 7.64
C LEU A 334 -5.35 15.53 8.54
N THR A 335 -4.21 15.09 8.00
CA THR A 335 -2.93 15.04 8.71
C THR A 335 -2.48 16.43 9.14
N ALA A 336 -2.53 17.42 8.26
CA ALA A 336 -2.14 18.80 8.57
C ALA A 336 -2.96 19.42 9.72
N ASN A 337 -4.20 18.95 9.91
CA ASN A 337 -5.09 19.39 10.99
C ASN A 337 -5.11 18.43 12.19
N GLY A 338 -4.16 17.48 12.27
CA GLY A 338 -4.03 16.53 13.38
C GLY A 338 -5.15 15.49 13.48
N ARG A 339 -6.03 15.39 12.48
CA ARG A 339 -7.14 14.41 12.48
C ARG A 339 -6.64 12.99 12.27
N MET A 340 -5.60 12.82 11.45
CA MET A 340 -4.99 11.51 11.22
C MET A 340 -4.21 10.95 12.42
N ALA A 341 -4.04 11.72 13.50
CA ALA A 341 -3.42 11.23 14.75
C ALA A 341 -4.45 10.71 15.78
N LEU A 342 -5.74 10.74 15.44
CA LEU A 342 -6.83 10.21 16.28
C LEU A 342 -7.07 8.72 15.96
N PRO A 343 -7.72 7.95 16.85
CA PRO A 343 -8.08 6.57 16.53
C PRO A 343 -9.01 6.42 15.31
N HIS A 344 -8.71 5.47 14.42
CA HIS A 344 -9.47 5.09 13.23
C HIS A 344 -9.95 3.63 13.30
N PRO A 345 -11.04 3.33 14.04
CA PRO A 345 -11.59 1.98 14.15
C PRO A 345 -12.45 1.64 12.93
N TRP A 346 -11.86 1.61 11.73
CA TRP A 346 -12.58 1.25 10.50
C TRP A 346 -12.99 -0.24 10.52
N LEU A 347 -14.21 -0.52 10.04
CA LEU A 347 -14.84 -1.83 10.03
C LEU A 347 -15.01 -2.37 8.62
#